data_AF-A0A382RMK1-F1
#
_entry.id   AF-A0A382RMK1-F1
#
_cell.length_a   1.000
_cell.length_b   1.000
_cell.length_c   1.000
_cell.angle_alpha   90.00
_cell.angle_beta   90.00
_cell.angle_gamma   90.00
#
_symmetry.space_group_name_H-M   'P 1'
#
loop_
_entity.id
_entity.type
_entity.pdbx_description
1 polymer ?
#
loop_
_entity_poly.entity_id
_entity_poly.type
_entity_poly.pdbx_seq_one_letter_code
_entity_poly.pdbx_strand_id
1 'polypeptide(L)'
;VLSIAWCLRALAPASPRSLLSGAVAEVTGLPNVSSNFRPTELRSWSVGMAMAATGVALVGTAATGLIGATGGFFGGGFVLLAAMLVLAWAWLSGRPARHTEGPWSLSQVGFRNASYRPGRSVLCIALIASASFIIVAVDAFRLEGDGDLLNRSSGTGGYTLLADTLLPVVDDLSTADGQAQLFIADLFDSGQPLNGIGISRFRVRPGEDASCLNLYQAKDPRVIAPTASFVDEARFSFRASLAETPDQEMNPWLLLNHEFSDGAIPAIADATSLQYALHLSVGDDFVLNRDTDNPITLRVVASLSDSIFQGELLISEENF
;
A
#
# COMPACT_ATOMS: atom_id res chain seq x y z
N VAL A 1 -20.39 12.35 -16.98
CA VAL A 1 -20.63 13.07 -18.26
C VAL A 1 -19.92 12.40 -19.44
N LEU A 2 -18.60 12.15 -19.35
CA LEU A 2 -17.84 11.45 -20.41
C LEU A 2 -18.37 10.04 -20.74
N SER A 3 -18.73 9.24 -19.73
CA SER A 3 -19.31 7.91 -19.90
C SER A 3 -20.66 7.94 -20.64
N ILE A 4 -21.50 8.92 -20.34
CA ILE A 4 -22.80 9.13 -20.98
C ILE A 4 -22.60 9.58 -22.43
N ALA A 5 -21.69 10.53 -22.67
CA ALA A 5 -21.34 10.98 -24.01
C ALA A 5 -20.77 9.86 -24.87
N TRP A 6 -19.94 8.98 -24.30
CA TRP A 6 -19.38 7.81 -24.98
C TRP A 6 -20.44 6.76 -25.30
N CYS A 7 -21.35 6.48 -24.36
CA CYS A 7 -22.46 5.55 -24.56
C CYS A 7 -23.40 6.05 -25.66
N LEU A 8 -23.75 7.35 -25.65
CA LEU A 8 -24.56 7.98 -26.69
C LEU A 8 -23.86 7.99 -28.04
N ARG A 9 -22.54 8.23 -28.10
CA ARG A 9 -21.77 8.12 -29.34
C ARG A 9 -21.76 6.70 -29.90
N ALA A 10 -21.63 5.70 -29.04
CA ALA A 10 -21.62 4.29 -29.42
C ALA A 10 -23.01 3.82 -29.89
N LEU A 11 -24.09 4.39 -29.34
CA LEU A 11 -25.49 4.04 -29.67
C LEU A 11 -26.10 4.91 -30.78
N ALA A 12 -25.51 6.07 -31.10
CA ALA A 12 -25.96 6.95 -32.17
C ALA A 12 -26.15 6.28 -33.55
N PRO A 13 -25.33 5.30 -33.98
CA PRO A 13 -25.58 4.59 -35.23
C PRO A 13 -26.71 3.55 -35.15
N ALA A 14 -27.22 3.20 -33.95
CA ALA A 14 -28.22 2.15 -33.74
C ALA A 14 -29.63 2.57 -34.17
N SER A 15 -30.26 1.77 -35.04
CA SER A 15 -31.66 2.00 -35.41
C SER A 15 -32.60 1.76 -34.22
N PRO A 16 -33.73 2.49 -34.10
CA PRO A 16 -34.71 2.25 -33.04
C PRO A 16 -35.24 0.80 -33.04
N ARG A 17 -35.33 0.17 -34.22
CA ARG A 17 -35.78 -1.22 -34.38
C ARG A 17 -34.76 -2.23 -33.82
N SER A 18 -33.45 -1.99 -33.99
CA SER A 18 -32.39 -2.84 -33.42
C SER A 18 -32.25 -2.69 -31.90
N LEU A 19 -32.61 -1.53 -31.36
CA LEU A 19 -32.67 -1.30 -29.91
C LEU A 19 -33.82 -2.08 -29.26
N LEU A 20 -34.98 -2.15 -29.94
CA LEU A 20 -36.16 -2.88 -29.48
C LEU A 20 -36.03 -4.40 -29.65
N SER A 21 -35.30 -4.89 -30.65
CA SER A 21 -35.08 -6.32 -30.89
C SER A 21 -33.94 -6.93 -30.07
N GLY A 22 -33.23 -6.12 -29.28
CA GLY A 22 -32.06 -6.58 -28.51
C GLY A 22 -30.80 -6.83 -29.36
N ALA A 23 -30.82 -6.47 -30.64
CA ALA A 23 -29.72 -6.62 -31.60
C ALA A 23 -28.71 -5.46 -31.53
N VAL A 24 -28.44 -4.94 -30.34
CA VAL A 24 -27.53 -3.79 -30.14
C VAL A 24 -26.10 -4.10 -30.60
N ALA A 25 -25.69 -5.38 -30.50
CA ALA A 25 -24.39 -5.84 -30.99
C ALA A 25 -24.19 -5.67 -32.50
N GLU A 26 -25.27 -5.63 -33.29
CA GLU A 26 -25.20 -5.51 -34.74
C GLU A 26 -24.90 -4.07 -35.21
N VAL A 27 -25.12 -3.06 -34.34
CA VAL A 27 -25.04 -1.66 -34.75
C VAL A 27 -23.97 -0.82 -34.03
N THR A 28 -23.44 -1.26 -32.88
CA THR A 28 -22.33 -0.56 -32.21
C THR A 28 -20.95 -0.80 -32.85
N GLY A 29 -20.89 -1.40 -34.04
CA GLY A 29 -19.62 -1.73 -34.71
C GLY A 29 -18.80 -2.81 -33.99
N LEU A 30 -19.40 -3.55 -33.06
CA LEU A 30 -18.86 -4.86 -32.72
C LEU A 30 -19.12 -5.73 -33.94
N PRO A 31 -18.08 -6.33 -34.54
CA PRO A 31 -18.23 -7.03 -35.81
C PRO A 31 -19.30 -8.09 -35.65
N ASN A 32 -20.32 -8.03 -36.50
CA ASN A 32 -21.23 -9.13 -36.72
C ASN A 32 -20.34 -10.33 -37.05
N VAL A 33 -20.30 -11.35 -36.18
CA VAL A 33 -19.49 -12.55 -36.36
C VAL A 33 -20.13 -13.36 -37.48
N SER A 34 -19.99 -12.86 -38.70
CA SER A 34 -20.08 -13.67 -39.90
C SER A 34 -18.94 -14.69 -39.80
N SER A 35 -19.30 -15.95 -40.01
CA SER A 35 -18.52 -17.15 -39.70
C SER A 35 -17.21 -17.34 -40.49
N ASN A 36 -16.64 -16.28 -41.09
CA ASN A 36 -15.52 -16.36 -42.00
C ASN A 36 -14.32 -15.43 -41.72
N PHE A 37 -14.27 -14.71 -40.59
CA PHE A 37 -13.11 -13.88 -40.26
C PHE A 37 -12.31 -14.39 -39.05
N ARG A 38 -11.32 -15.24 -39.33
CA ARG A 38 -10.20 -15.60 -38.43
C ARG A 38 -9.23 -14.46 -38.02
N PRO A 39 -9.10 -13.28 -38.69
CA PRO A 39 -8.01 -12.35 -38.36
C PRO A 39 -8.25 -11.46 -37.13
N THR A 40 -9.48 -11.30 -36.63
CA THR A 40 -9.75 -10.47 -35.44
C THR A 40 -9.36 -11.15 -34.13
N GLU A 41 -9.54 -12.47 -34.03
CA GLU A 41 -9.11 -13.26 -32.87
C GLU A 41 -7.59 -13.33 -32.74
N LEU A 42 -6.90 -13.66 -33.84
CA LEU A 42 -5.43 -13.66 -33.90
C LEU A 42 -4.86 -12.28 -33.55
N ARG A 43 -5.50 -11.20 -34.00
CA ARG A 43 -5.10 -9.84 -33.63
C ARG A 43 -5.25 -9.58 -32.14
N SER A 44 -6.37 -9.96 -31.53
CA SER A 44 -6.58 -9.77 -30.09
C SER A 44 -5.63 -10.60 -29.21
N TRP A 45 -5.31 -11.83 -29.62
CA TRP A 45 -4.28 -12.65 -28.97
C TRP A 45 -2.89 -12.03 -29.08
N SER A 46 -2.52 -11.55 -30.27
CA SER A 46 -1.22 -10.89 -30.47
C SER A 46 -1.08 -9.62 -29.64
N VAL A 47 -2.14 -8.81 -29.53
CA VAL A 47 -2.16 -7.61 -28.69
C VAL A 47 -2.04 -7.97 -27.20
N GLY A 48 -2.81 -8.97 -26.74
CA GLY A 48 -2.73 -9.45 -25.35
C GLY A 48 -1.33 -9.97 -25.01
N MET A 49 -0.71 -10.76 -25.89
CA MET A 49 0.65 -11.27 -25.71
C MET A 49 1.70 -10.15 -25.73
N ALA A 50 1.57 -9.17 -26.62
CA ALA A 50 2.47 -8.02 -26.67
C ALA A 50 2.39 -7.19 -25.37
N MET A 51 1.18 -6.90 -24.89
CA MET A 51 0.97 -6.22 -23.61
C MET A 51 1.54 -7.03 -22.45
N ALA A 52 1.34 -8.35 -22.43
CA ALA A 52 1.90 -9.21 -21.40
C ALA A 52 3.43 -9.13 -21.38
N ALA A 53 4.08 -9.20 -22.55
CA ALA A 53 5.53 -9.04 -22.66
C ALA A 53 6.00 -7.67 -22.17
N THR A 54 5.28 -6.58 -22.48
CA THR A 54 5.58 -5.25 -21.96
C THR A 54 5.43 -5.18 -20.43
N GLY A 55 4.37 -5.76 -19.88
CA GLY A 55 4.16 -5.82 -18.43
C GLY A 55 5.26 -6.58 -17.71
N VAL A 56 5.66 -7.74 -18.21
CA VAL A 56 6.80 -8.51 -17.69
C VAL A 56 8.10 -7.72 -17.79
N ALA A 57 8.35 -7.04 -18.91
CA ALA A 57 9.54 -6.23 -19.10
C ALA A 57 9.60 -5.08 -18.08
N LEU A 58 8.49 -4.38 -17.82
CA LEU A 58 8.41 -3.32 -16.81
C LEU A 58 8.74 -3.85 -15.42
N VAL A 59 8.14 -4.97 -15.01
CA VAL A 59 8.44 -5.61 -13.71
C VAL A 59 9.91 -6.04 -13.65
N GLY A 60 10.45 -6.61 -14.74
CA GLY A 60 11.86 -6.99 -14.83
C GLY A 60 12.81 -5.80 -14.69
N THR A 61 12.52 -4.67 -15.33
CA THR A 61 13.32 -3.44 -15.20
C THR A 61 13.24 -2.81 -13.81
N ALA A 62 12.13 -3.03 -13.10
CA ALA A 62 11.98 -2.60 -11.71
C ALA A 62 12.84 -3.45 -10.78
N ALA A 63 12.85 -4.77 -10.99
CA ALA A 63 13.67 -5.70 -10.23
C ALA A 63 15.18 -5.45 -10.41
N THR A 64 15.60 -4.89 -11.55
CA THR A 64 16.99 -4.47 -11.78
C THR A 64 17.32 -3.07 -11.28
N GLY A 65 16.36 -2.35 -10.68
CA GLY A 65 16.57 -1.00 -10.13
C GLY A 65 16.67 0.13 -11.16
N LEU A 66 16.38 -0.13 -12.44
CA LEU A 66 16.40 0.90 -13.50
C LEU A 66 15.22 1.87 -13.41
N ILE A 67 14.09 1.41 -12.86
CA ILE A 67 12.92 2.22 -12.56
C ILE A 67 12.54 2.04 -11.09
N GLY A 68 11.88 3.03 -10.50
CA GLY A 68 11.42 2.94 -9.11
C GLY A 68 10.50 1.73 -8.91
N ALA A 69 10.71 0.99 -7.82
CA ALA A 69 9.98 -0.25 -7.51
C ALA A 69 8.46 -0.06 -7.56
N THR A 70 7.95 1.05 -7.00
CA THR A 70 6.53 1.39 -7.02
C THR A 70 5.97 1.54 -8.43
N GLY A 71 6.66 2.34 -9.27
CA GLY A 71 6.23 2.59 -10.64
C GLY A 71 6.23 1.33 -11.50
N GLY A 72 7.25 0.49 -11.32
CA GLY A 72 7.37 -0.78 -12.02
C GLY A 72 6.32 -1.81 -11.61
N PHE A 73 6.05 -1.93 -10.31
CA PHE A 73 5.02 -2.85 -9.80
C PHE A 73 3.61 -2.45 -10.24
N PHE A 74 3.20 -1.20 -10.01
CA PHE A 74 1.85 -0.75 -10.37
C PHE A 74 1.66 -0.64 -11.89
N GLY A 75 2.64 -0.05 -12.59
CA GLY A 75 2.59 0.10 -14.03
C GLY A 75 2.63 -1.26 -14.74
N GLY A 76 3.59 -2.12 -14.38
CA GLY A 76 3.72 -3.46 -14.95
C GLY A 76 2.53 -4.35 -14.61
N GLY A 77 2.09 -4.35 -13.34
CA GLY A 77 0.93 -5.08 -12.86
C GLY A 77 -0.37 -4.68 -13.57
N PHE A 78 -0.62 -3.39 -13.76
CA PHE A 78 -1.79 -2.90 -14.49
C PHE A 78 -1.78 -3.34 -15.97
N VAL A 79 -0.62 -3.28 -16.62
CA VAL A 79 -0.46 -3.74 -18.01
C VAL A 79 -0.70 -5.26 -18.11
N LEU A 80 -0.21 -6.05 -17.16
CA LEU A 80 -0.46 -7.50 -17.09
C LEU A 80 -1.94 -7.81 -16.85
N LEU A 81 -2.60 -7.08 -15.95
CA LEU A 81 -4.05 -7.19 -15.72
C LEU A 81 -4.83 -6.91 -17.01
N ALA A 82 -4.52 -5.80 -17.69
CA ALA A 82 -5.15 -5.45 -18.95
C ALA A 82 -4.89 -6.50 -20.04
N ALA A 83 -3.66 -7.04 -20.14
CA ALA A 83 -3.32 -8.13 -21.04
C ALA A 83 -4.17 -9.37 -20.79
N MET A 84 -4.33 -9.76 -19.52
CA MET A 84 -5.15 -10.92 -19.14
C MET A 84 -6.63 -10.71 -19.50
N LEU A 85 -7.17 -9.50 -19.34
CA LEU A 85 -8.54 -9.19 -19.75
C LEU A 85 -8.73 -9.24 -21.27
N VAL A 86 -7.76 -8.77 -22.06
CA VAL A 86 -7.78 -8.88 -23.53
C VAL A 86 -7.73 -10.35 -23.97
N LEU A 87 -6.88 -11.16 -23.33
CA LEU A 87 -6.80 -12.60 -23.61
C LEU A 87 -8.09 -13.33 -23.20
N ALA A 88 -8.67 -13.00 -22.05
CA ALA A 88 -9.94 -13.55 -21.58
C ALA A 88 -11.09 -13.18 -22.55
N TRP A 89 -11.12 -11.93 -23.02
CA TRP A 89 -12.09 -11.50 -24.03
C TRP A 89 -11.93 -12.26 -25.35
N ALA A 90 -10.70 -12.41 -25.83
CA ALA A 90 -10.41 -13.13 -27.06
C ALA A 90 -10.79 -14.62 -26.95
N TRP A 91 -10.51 -15.24 -25.80
CA TRP A 91 -10.85 -16.63 -25.52
C TRP A 91 -12.36 -16.86 -25.38
N LEU A 92 -13.09 -15.94 -24.73
CA LEU A 92 -14.54 -16.05 -24.57
C LEU A 92 -15.28 -15.79 -25.89
N SER A 93 -14.77 -14.87 -26.72
CA SER A 93 -15.41 -14.45 -27.98
C SER A 93 -15.14 -15.42 -29.13
N GLY A 94 -14.04 -16.20 -29.08
CA GLY A 94 -13.59 -17.02 -30.19
C GLY A 94 -13.96 -18.51 -30.16
N ARG A 95 -14.98 -18.90 -29.39
CA ARG A 95 -15.36 -20.32 -29.27
C ARG A 95 -16.46 -20.71 -30.26
N PRO A 96 -16.16 -21.53 -31.29
CA PRO A 96 -17.20 -22.14 -32.10
C PRO A 96 -17.98 -23.17 -31.27
N ALA A 97 -19.29 -23.27 -31.51
CA ALA A 97 -20.17 -24.25 -30.89
C ALA A 97 -19.84 -25.67 -31.37
N ARG A 98 -18.84 -26.33 -30.74
CA ARG A 98 -18.61 -27.77 -30.91
C ARG A 98 -19.57 -28.55 -30.02
N HIS A 99 -19.98 -29.74 -30.49
CA HIS A 99 -20.77 -30.69 -29.73
C HIS A 99 -19.98 -31.12 -28.48
N THR A 100 -20.62 -31.03 -27.31
CA THR A 100 -20.06 -31.45 -26.02
C THR A 100 -20.31 -32.93 -25.83
N GLU A 101 -19.27 -33.74 -26.02
CA GLU A 101 -19.24 -35.15 -25.63
C GLU A 101 -18.07 -35.39 -24.66
N GLY A 102 -18.32 -36.08 -23.55
CA GLY A 102 -17.29 -36.50 -22.59
C GLY A 102 -17.59 -36.23 -21.12
N PRO A 103 -16.71 -36.69 -20.21
CA PRO A 103 -16.92 -36.68 -18.75
C PRO A 103 -16.87 -35.29 -18.09
N TRP A 104 -16.55 -34.24 -18.85
CA TRP A 104 -16.41 -32.85 -18.36
C TRP A 104 -17.60 -31.98 -18.80
N SER A 105 -18.74 -32.60 -19.10
CA SER A 105 -19.92 -31.94 -19.68
C SER A 105 -20.43 -30.77 -18.83
N LEU A 106 -20.38 -30.86 -17.49
CA LEU A 106 -20.86 -29.79 -16.60
C LEU A 106 -19.96 -28.54 -16.63
N SER A 107 -18.63 -28.72 -16.59
CA SER A 107 -17.69 -27.59 -16.67
C SER A 107 -17.67 -26.97 -18.06
N GLN A 108 -17.81 -27.79 -19.11
CA GLN A 108 -17.97 -27.33 -20.49
C GLN A 108 -19.23 -26.46 -20.66
N VAL A 109 -20.36 -26.86 -20.07
CA VAL A 109 -21.59 -26.05 -20.05
C VAL A 109 -21.40 -24.73 -19.31
N GLY A 110 -20.72 -24.74 -18.15
CA GLY A 110 -20.39 -23.53 -17.40
C GLY A 110 -19.55 -22.53 -18.21
N PHE A 111 -18.47 -23.00 -18.86
CA PHE A 111 -17.66 -22.16 -19.73
C PHE A 111 -18.40 -21.67 -20.97
N ARG A 112 -19.35 -22.46 -21.49
CA ARG A 112 -20.20 -22.05 -22.62
C ARG A 112 -21.19 -20.97 -22.21
N ASN A 113 -21.72 -21.04 -21.00
CA ASN A 113 -22.56 -19.98 -20.44
C ASN A 113 -21.78 -18.66 -20.33
N ALA A 114 -20.53 -18.71 -19.86
CA ALA A 114 -19.65 -17.55 -19.81
C ALA A 114 -19.34 -16.95 -21.19
N SER A 115 -19.18 -17.79 -22.22
CA SER A 115 -18.96 -17.36 -23.61
C SER A 115 -20.22 -16.86 -24.33
N TYR A 116 -21.43 -17.10 -23.81
CA TYR A 116 -22.68 -16.70 -24.48
C TYR A 116 -22.90 -15.18 -24.49
N ARG A 117 -22.47 -14.49 -23.42
CA ARG A 117 -22.47 -13.02 -23.34
C ARG A 117 -21.10 -12.52 -22.88
N PRO A 118 -20.08 -12.56 -23.76
CA PRO A 118 -18.69 -12.35 -23.37
C PRO A 118 -18.47 -10.99 -22.70
N GLY A 119 -19.17 -9.94 -23.14
CA GLY A 119 -19.08 -8.61 -22.52
C GLY A 119 -19.52 -8.57 -21.05
N ARG A 120 -20.57 -9.31 -20.67
CA ARG A 120 -21.04 -9.36 -19.27
C ARG A 120 -20.07 -10.16 -18.40
N SER A 121 -19.60 -11.29 -18.90
CA SER A 121 -18.64 -12.14 -18.20
C SER A 121 -17.30 -11.42 -17.98
N VAL A 122 -16.77 -10.76 -19.02
CA VAL A 122 -15.51 -10.00 -18.94
C VAL A 122 -15.63 -8.83 -17.97
N LEU A 123 -16.78 -8.15 -17.89
CA LEU A 123 -17.00 -7.08 -16.93
C LEU A 123 -16.92 -7.59 -15.48
N CYS A 124 -17.58 -8.71 -15.17
CA CYS A 124 -17.48 -9.32 -13.84
C CYS A 124 -16.05 -9.75 -13.52
N ILE A 125 -15.35 -10.38 -14.48
CA ILE A 125 -13.94 -10.77 -14.32
C ILE A 125 -13.07 -9.54 -14.07
N ALA A 126 -13.27 -8.45 -14.81
CA ALA A 126 -12.50 -7.22 -14.66
C ALA A 126 -12.68 -6.59 -13.28
N LEU A 127 -13.91 -6.57 -12.74
CA LEU A 127 -14.16 -6.04 -11.39
C LEU A 127 -13.47 -6.88 -10.31
N ILE A 128 -13.61 -8.21 -10.37
CA ILE A 128 -12.99 -9.10 -9.38
C ILE A 128 -11.47 -9.02 -9.48
N ALA A 129 -10.91 -9.12 -10.69
CA ALA A 129 -9.47 -9.06 -10.90
C ALA A 129 -8.88 -7.70 -10.51
N SER A 130 -9.58 -6.59 -10.78
CA SER A 130 -9.16 -5.26 -10.33
C SER A 130 -9.18 -5.13 -8.81
N ALA A 131 -10.22 -5.64 -8.14
CA ALA A 131 -10.31 -5.61 -6.68
C ALA A 131 -9.19 -6.45 -6.05
N SER A 132 -8.99 -7.69 -6.53
CA SER A 132 -7.90 -8.56 -6.07
C SER A 132 -6.53 -7.93 -6.33
N PHE A 133 -6.32 -7.31 -7.49
CA PHE A 133 -5.07 -6.62 -7.81
C PHE A 133 -4.79 -5.48 -6.82
N ILE A 134 -5.77 -4.63 -6.52
CA ILE A 134 -5.59 -3.53 -5.56
C ILE A 134 -5.28 -4.05 -4.16
N ILE A 135 -6.02 -5.07 -3.68
CA ILE A 135 -5.81 -5.64 -2.34
C ILE A 135 -4.39 -6.21 -2.23
N VAL A 136 -3.99 -7.06 -3.17
CA VAL A 136 -2.65 -7.67 -3.18
C VAL A 136 -1.56 -6.62 -3.38
N ALA A 137 -1.82 -5.60 -4.20
CA ALA A 137 -0.89 -4.50 -4.41
C ALA A 137 -0.61 -3.73 -3.11
N VAL A 138 -1.66 -3.28 -2.43
CA VAL A 138 -1.51 -2.52 -1.18
C VAL A 138 -0.86 -3.39 -0.10
N ASP A 139 -1.25 -4.66 0.00
CA ASP A 139 -0.67 -5.59 0.97
C ASP A 139 0.81 -5.87 0.70
N ALA A 140 1.23 -5.98 -0.58
CA ALA A 140 2.64 -6.16 -0.92
C ALA A 140 3.53 -4.94 -0.58
N PHE A 141 2.96 -3.75 -0.43
CA PHE A 141 3.67 -2.57 0.08
C PHE A 141 3.61 -2.45 1.61
N ARG A 142 2.81 -3.28 2.29
CA ARG A 142 2.94 -3.48 3.74
C ARG A 142 4.07 -4.47 3.97
N LEU A 143 5.25 -3.94 4.30
CA LEU A 143 6.29 -4.79 4.84
C LEU A 143 5.98 -5.01 6.34
N GLU A 144 5.45 -6.19 6.66
CA GLU A 144 5.87 -6.86 7.90
C GLU A 144 7.40 -6.94 7.83
N GLY A 145 8.12 -6.61 8.90
CA GLY A 145 9.58 -6.47 8.89
C GLY A 145 10.34 -7.75 8.51
N ASP A 146 10.23 -8.18 7.26
CA ASP A 146 10.74 -9.43 6.72
C ASP A 146 12.21 -9.24 6.36
N GLY A 147 13.02 -9.37 7.40
CA GLY A 147 14.46 -9.37 7.38
C GLY A 147 14.98 -10.12 8.59
N ASP A 148 16.28 -10.04 8.85
CA ASP A 148 16.82 -10.44 10.13
C ASP A 148 16.17 -9.58 11.23
N LEU A 149 15.17 -10.13 11.91
CA LEU A 149 14.37 -9.45 12.95
C LEU A 149 15.24 -8.93 14.10
N LEU A 150 16.47 -9.45 14.23
CA LEU A 150 17.44 -9.04 15.25
C LEU A 150 18.42 -7.98 14.74
N ASN A 151 18.42 -7.66 13.44
CA ASN A 151 19.25 -6.62 12.89
C ASN A 151 18.78 -5.24 13.38
N ARG A 152 19.65 -4.55 14.12
CA ARG A 152 19.39 -3.23 14.69
C ARG A 152 19.15 -2.14 13.67
N SER A 153 19.59 -2.32 12.42
CA SER A 153 19.41 -1.36 11.33
C SER A 153 18.21 -1.70 10.43
N SER A 154 17.41 -2.71 10.78
CA SER A 154 16.18 -3.06 10.05
C SER A 154 15.05 -2.07 10.33
N GLY A 155 13.95 -2.20 9.59
CA GLY A 155 12.71 -1.47 9.85
C GLY A 155 12.07 -1.72 11.23
N THR A 156 12.42 -2.83 11.89
CA THR A 156 12.00 -3.11 13.27
C THR A 156 13.00 -2.62 14.32
N GLY A 157 14.18 -2.14 13.90
CA GLY A 157 15.24 -1.72 14.82
C GLY A 157 15.82 -2.86 15.68
N GLY A 158 15.55 -4.12 15.32
CA GLY A 158 15.91 -5.28 16.13
C GLY A 158 14.94 -5.57 17.27
N TYR A 159 13.76 -4.93 17.30
CA TYR A 159 12.69 -5.23 18.25
C TYR A 159 11.82 -6.37 17.69
N THR A 160 11.55 -7.37 18.53
CA THR A 160 10.76 -8.55 18.16
C THR A 160 9.30 -8.46 18.61
N LEU A 161 9.01 -7.58 19.56
CA LEU A 161 7.69 -7.40 20.14
C LEU A 161 7.34 -5.91 20.16
N LEU A 162 6.10 -5.62 19.76
CA LEU A 162 5.45 -4.32 19.91
C LEU A 162 4.15 -4.55 20.67
N ALA A 163 3.88 -3.71 21.66
CA ALA A 163 2.70 -3.83 22.51
C ALA A 163 2.11 -2.46 22.80
N ASP A 164 0.79 -2.36 22.65
CA ASP A 164 0.01 -1.20 23.07
C ASP A 164 -0.66 -1.48 24.41
N THR A 165 -0.62 -0.52 25.31
CA THR A 165 -1.27 -0.64 26.62
C THR A 165 -2.63 0.05 26.60
N LEU A 166 -3.64 -0.61 27.19
CA LEU A 166 -5.00 -0.04 27.31
C LEU A 166 -5.06 1.10 28.33
N LEU A 167 -4.14 1.11 29.29
CA LEU A 167 -4.00 2.13 30.32
C LEU A 167 -2.57 2.70 30.28
N PRO A 168 -2.38 3.97 30.65
CA PRO A 168 -1.05 4.55 30.78
C PRO A 168 -0.23 3.76 31.81
N VAL A 169 1.00 3.40 31.44
CA VAL A 169 1.97 2.79 32.35
C VAL A 169 2.85 3.91 32.90
N VAL A 170 2.59 4.30 34.14
CA VAL A 170 3.23 5.45 34.79
C VAL A 170 4.67 5.13 35.18
N ASP A 171 4.89 3.97 35.80
CA ASP A 171 6.21 3.55 36.27
C ASP A 171 7.00 2.78 35.20
N ASP A 172 8.32 2.87 35.27
CA ASP A 172 9.19 2.29 34.24
C ASP A 172 9.40 0.78 34.44
N LEU A 173 8.79 -0.02 33.56
CA LEU A 173 8.92 -1.48 33.47
C LEU A 173 10.36 -1.97 33.30
N SER A 174 11.26 -1.14 32.77
CA SER A 174 12.68 -1.49 32.57
C SER A 174 13.52 -1.36 33.84
N THR A 175 12.98 -0.73 34.89
CA THR A 175 13.68 -0.48 36.16
C THR A 175 13.16 -1.38 37.27
N ALA A 176 14.06 -1.79 38.19
CA ALA A 176 13.67 -2.61 39.34
C ALA A 176 12.63 -1.90 40.24
N ASP A 177 12.77 -0.58 40.42
CA ASP A 177 11.83 0.22 41.21
C ASP A 177 10.44 0.26 40.55
N GLY A 178 10.38 0.49 39.23
CA GLY A 178 9.09 0.50 38.52
C GLY A 178 8.43 -0.88 38.47
N GLN A 179 9.21 -1.94 38.33
CA GLN A 179 8.71 -3.32 38.43
C GLN A 179 8.12 -3.62 39.82
N ALA A 180 8.72 -3.09 40.88
CA ALA A 180 8.21 -3.24 42.24
C ALA A 180 6.91 -2.45 42.46
N GLN A 181 6.82 -1.20 41.98
CA GLN A 181 5.62 -0.37 42.08
C GLN A 181 4.42 -0.97 41.33
N LEU A 182 4.70 -1.62 40.20
CA LEU A 182 3.69 -2.27 39.37
C LEU A 182 3.36 -3.70 39.82
N PHE A 183 4.04 -4.23 40.85
CA PHE A 183 3.88 -5.59 41.36
C PHE A 183 4.08 -6.67 40.28
N ILE A 184 5.10 -6.52 39.45
CA ILE A 184 5.43 -7.42 38.32
C ILE A 184 6.88 -7.92 38.33
N ALA A 185 7.65 -7.62 39.38
CA ALA A 185 9.07 -7.99 39.45
C ALA A 185 9.30 -9.51 39.32
N ASP A 186 8.34 -10.32 39.78
CA ASP A 186 8.33 -11.78 39.65
C ASP A 186 8.32 -12.25 38.19
N LEU A 187 7.80 -11.45 37.24
CA LEU A 187 7.81 -11.80 35.81
C LEU A 187 9.20 -11.70 35.17
N PHE A 188 10.12 -10.98 35.80
CA PHE A 188 11.50 -10.76 35.32
C PHE A 188 12.52 -11.70 35.98
N ASP A 189 12.09 -12.53 36.94
CA ASP A 189 12.96 -13.49 37.63
C ASP A 189 13.49 -14.61 36.72
N SER A 190 14.55 -15.27 37.15
CA SER A 190 15.15 -16.38 36.39
C SER A 190 14.13 -17.49 36.07
N GLY A 191 13.93 -17.76 34.78
CA GLY A 191 12.98 -18.77 34.28
C GLY A 191 11.57 -18.23 33.99
N GLN A 192 11.35 -16.94 34.17
CA GLN A 192 10.09 -16.25 33.90
C GLN A 192 10.10 -15.58 32.52
N PRO A 193 8.92 -15.31 31.92
CA PRO A 193 8.82 -14.94 30.51
C PRO A 193 9.46 -13.61 30.17
N LEU A 194 9.62 -12.68 31.12
CA LEU A 194 10.17 -11.34 30.86
C LEU A 194 11.66 -11.20 31.27
N ASN A 195 12.28 -12.28 31.75
CA ASN A 195 13.68 -12.25 32.15
C ASN A 195 14.60 -11.90 30.97
N GLY A 196 15.44 -10.88 31.16
CA GLY A 196 16.42 -10.43 30.17
C GLY A 196 15.84 -9.67 28.99
N ILE A 197 14.57 -9.27 29.02
CA ILE A 197 13.95 -8.46 27.96
C ILE A 197 14.32 -6.98 28.15
N GLY A 198 14.86 -6.37 27.10
CA GLY A 198 15.00 -4.91 27.01
C GLY A 198 13.66 -4.27 26.61
N ILE A 199 13.25 -3.23 27.34
CA ILE A 199 11.98 -2.54 27.10
C ILE A 199 12.29 -1.09 26.71
N SER A 200 11.75 -0.67 25.58
CA SER A 200 11.71 0.74 25.16
C SER A 200 10.28 1.22 25.18
N ARG A 201 10.08 2.46 25.63
CA ARG A 201 8.74 3.01 25.88
C ARG A 201 8.54 4.25 25.03
N PHE A 202 7.27 4.53 24.76
CA PHE A 202 6.85 5.71 24.04
C PHE A 202 5.73 6.38 24.80
N ARG A 203 5.76 7.71 24.88
CA ARG A 203 4.53 8.46 25.15
C ARG A 203 3.68 8.46 23.90
N VAL A 204 2.38 8.37 24.06
CA VAL A 204 1.45 8.28 22.94
C VAL A 204 0.37 9.33 23.11
N ARG A 205 0.22 10.19 22.11
CA ARG A 205 -0.93 11.06 21.92
C ARG A 205 -1.83 10.36 20.90
N PRO A 206 -3.00 9.82 21.32
CA PRO A 206 -3.92 9.16 20.40
C PRO A 206 -4.31 10.11 19.26
N GLY A 207 -4.43 9.54 18.06
CA GLY A 207 -4.80 10.27 16.85
C GLY A 207 -5.25 9.31 15.75
N GLU A 208 -5.51 9.87 14.58
CA GLU A 208 -5.82 9.15 13.35
C GLU A 208 -4.59 8.37 12.86
N ASP A 209 -4.83 7.21 12.23
CA ASP A 209 -3.78 6.46 11.56
C ASP A 209 -3.35 7.21 10.29
N ALA A 210 -2.06 7.55 10.19
CA ALA A 210 -1.45 8.18 9.02
C ALA A 210 -0.78 7.16 8.08
N SER A 211 -1.18 5.88 8.14
CA SER A 211 -0.70 4.85 7.22
C SER A 211 -1.48 4.86 5.91
N CYS A 212 -0.98 4.10 4.92
CA CYS A 212 -1.65 3.91 3.63
C CYS A 212 -3.00 3.17 3.72
N LEU A 213 -3.36 2.63 4.89
CA LEU A 213 -4.66 1.98 5.10
C LEU A 213 -5.78 3.00 5.29
N ASN A 214 -5.45 4.21 5.72
CA ASN A 214 -6.42 5.28 5.83
C ASN A 214 -6.69 5.87 4.44
N LEU A 215 -7.94 5.75 3.97
CA LEU A 215 -8.36 6.25 2.67
C LEU A 215 -8.35 7.79 2.61
N TYR A 216 -8.46 8.44 3.78
CA TYR A 216 -8.42 9.89 3.91
C TYR A 216 -7.08 10.32 4.48
N GLN A 217 -6.60 11.49 4.06
CA GLN A 217 -5.42 12.10 4.66
C GLN A 217 -5.72 12.43 6.13
N ALA A 218 -4.87 11.92 7.04
CA ALA A 218 -4.98 12.16 8.47
C ALA A 218 -4.78 13.63 8.78
N LYS A 219 -5.75 14.23 9.49
CA LYS A 219 -5.67 15.64 9.93
C LYS A 219 -5.08 15.77 11.32
N ASP A 220 -5.30 14.76 12.15
CA ASP A 220 -4.78 14.70 13.51
C ASP A 220 -4.08 13.36 13.74
N PRO A 221 -2.91 13.12 13.10
CA PRO A 221 -2.22 11.85 13.16
C PRO A 221 -1.77 11.52 14.59
N ARG A 222 -1.61 10.22 14.87
CA ARG A 222 -1.02 9.77 16.13
C ARG A 222 0.42 10.28 16.25
N VAL A 223 0.75 10.79 17.43
CA VAL A 223 2.08 11.30 17.77
C VAL A 223 2.64 10.44 18.89
N ILE A 224 3.87 9.99 18.73
CA ILE A 224 4.59 9.23 19.74
C ILE A 224 5.91 9.92 20.08
N ALA A 225 6.38 9.72 21.31
CA ALA A 225 7.67 10.25 21.73
C ALA A 225 8.55 9.15 22.34
N PRO A 226 9.66 8.75 21.68
CA PRO A 226 10.61 7.80 22.24
C PRO A 226 11.33 8.36 23.47
N THR A 227 11.68 7.46 24.39
CA THR A 227 12.57 7.80 25.51
C THR A 227 13.97 8.16 25.02
N ALA A 228 14.70 8.95 25.82
CA ALA A 228 16.10 9.28 25.54
C ALA A 228 16.98 8.03 25.33
N SER A 229 16.75 6.98 26.14
CA SER A 229 17.45 5.70 25.97
C SER A 229 17.24 5.06 24.61
N PHE A 230 16.04 5.17 24.02
CA PHE A 230 15.76 4.65 22.68
C PHE A 230 16.51 5.44 21.60
N VAL A 231 16.55 6.78 21.74
CA VAL A 231 17.29 7.67 20.82
C VAL A 231 18.79 7.38 20.84
N ASP A 232 19.36 7.12 22.02
CA ASP A 232 20.79 6.83 22.20
C ASP A 232 21.22 5.48 21.61
N GLU A 233 20.30 4.53 21.45
CA GLU A 233 20.60 3.21 20.89
C GLU A 233 20.91 3.23 19.39
N ALA A 234 20.63 4.34 18.69
CA ALA A 234 20.94 4.57 17.28
C ALA A 234 20.48 3.42 16.35
N ARG A 235 19.27 2.93 16.58
CA ARG A 235 18.63 1.84 15.82
C ARG A 235 17.89 2.36 14.60
N PHE A 236 17.39 1.44 13.78
CA PHE A 236 16.64 1.68 12.54
C PHE A 236 17.52 2.22 11.41
N SER A 237 17.05 2.05 10.18
CA SER A 237 17.64 2.68 9.00
C SER A 237 16.83 3.89 8.57
N PHE A 238 17.54 4.91 8.11
CA PHE A 238 16.94 6.14 7.61
C PHE A 238 17.06 6.19 6.08
N ARG A 239 16.00 6.64 5.42
CA ARG A 239 15.98 6.85 3.96
C ARG A 239 16.58 8.21 3.61
N ALA A 240 16.30 9.21 4.43
CA ALA A 240 16.76 10.59 4.26
C ALA A 240 16.76 11.30 5.63
N SER A 241 17.64 12.28 5.80
CA SER A 241 17.73 13.13 6.99
C SER A 241 18.29 14.51 6.62
N LEU A 242 17.99 15.51 7.46
CA LEU A 242 18.59 16.85 7.44
C LEU A 242 19.83 16.94 8.36
N ALA A 243 20.57 15.84 8.52
CA ALA A 243 21.76 15.82 9.36
C ALA A 243 22.83 16.78 8.80
N GLU A 244 23.37 17.63 9.67
CA GLU A 244 24.43 18.58 9.31
C GLU A 244 25.76 18.26 10.00
N THR A 245 25.72 17.51 11.11
CA THR A 245 26.90 17.14 11.88
C THR A 245 27.24 15.65 11.71
N PRO A 246 28.52 15.26 11.86
CA PRO A 246 28.91 13.85 11.79
C PRO A 246 28.16 12.96 12.79
N ASP A 247 27.88 13.50 13.99
CA ASP A 247 27.14 12.78 15.03
C ASP A 247 25.67 12.55 14.62
N GLN A 248 25.04 13.53 13.95
CA GLN A 248 23.68 13.39 13.41
C GLN A 248 23.62 12.47 12.19
N GLU A 249 24.66 12.43 11.37
CA GLU A 249 24.76 11.48 10.26
C GLU A 249 24.86 10.04 10.78
N MET A 250 25.60 9.84 11.88
CA MET A 250 25.71 8.55 12.57
C MET A 250 24.43 8.17 13.31
N ASN A 251 23.77 9.13 13.94
CA ASN A 251 22.52 8.93 14.67
C ASN A 251 21.49 10.03 14.32
N PRO A 252 20.67 9.82 13.27
CA PRO A 252 19.68 10.81 12.85
C PRO A 252 18.57 11.07 13.88
N TRP A 253 18.39 10.21 14.88
CA TRP A 253 17.44 10.46 15.97
C TRP A 253 17.76 11.72 16.77
N LEU A 254 19.03 12.14 16.80
CA LEU A 254 19.46 13.37 17.47
C LEU A 254 18.82 14.64 16.88
N LEU A 255 18.29 14.56 15.65
CA LEU A 255 17.57 15.67 15.02
C LEU A 255 16.26 16.03 15.75
N LEU A 256 15.68 15.10 16.53
CA LEU A 256 14.50 15.37 17.36
C LEU A 256 14.75 16.39 18.48
N ASN A 257 16.01 16.64 18.82
CA ASN A 257 16.39 17.58 19.87
C ASN A 257 16.77 18.95 19.30
N HIS A 258 16.60 19.17 17.98
CA HIS A 258 16.91 20.44 17.36
C HIS A 258 15.84 21.49 17.69
N GLU A 259 16.26 22.67 18.13
CA GLU A 259 15.37 23.82 18.35
C GLU A 259 15.37 24.74 17.13
N PHE A 260 14.24 24.84 16.44
CA PHE A 260 14.09 25.77 15.33
C PHE A 260 13.69 27.17 15.81
N SER A 261 14.30 28.20 15.23
CA SER A 261 14.03 29.61 15.58
C SER A 261 12.60 30.09 15.31
N ASP A 262 11.87 29.39 14.42
CA ASP A 262 10.47 29.65 14.10
C ASP A 262 9.49 28.92 15.03
N GLY A 263 10.00 28.14 16.00
CA GLY A 263 9.21 27.36 16.94
C GLY A 263 8.64 26.07 16.38
N ALA A 264 9.07 25.63 15.18
CA ALA A 264 8.70 24.32 14.65
C ALA A 264 9.30 23.21 15.53
N ILE A 265 8.50 22.16 15.78
CA ILE A 265 8.95 20.97 16.52
C ILE A 265 9.51 19.95 15.51
N PRO A 266 10.74 19.46 15.67
CA PRO A 266 11.28 18.42 14.79
C PRO A 266 10.48 17.12 14.93
N ALA A 267 10.13 16.53 13.78
CA ALA A 267 9.42 15.27 13.70
C ALA A 267 10.11 14.30 12.73
N ILE A 268 10.07 13.01 13.06
CA ILE A 268 10.51 11.91 12.22
C ILE A 268 9.29 11.04 11.90
N ALA A 269 9.23 10.50 10.69
CA ALA A 269 8.16 9.61 10.29
C ALA A 269 8.65 8.55 9.31
N ASP A 270 7.86 7.50 9.10
CA ASP A 270 8.15 6.52 8.06
C ASP A 270 8.07 7.12 6.64
N ALA A 271 9.02 6.80 5.78
CA ALA A 271 9.10 7.37 4.43
C ALA A 271 7.87 7.05 3.56
N THR A 272 7.26 5.87 3.73
CA THR A 272 6.07 5.46 2.99
C THR A 272 4.85 6.24 3.49
N SER A 273 4.75 6.44 4.81
CA SER A 273 3.68 7.26 5.41
C SER A 273 3.77 8.72 4.97
N LEU A 274 4.98 9.28 4.96
CA LEU A 274 5.22 10.64 4.43
C LEU A 274 4.79 10.76 2.97
N GLN A 275 5.25 9.86 2.10
CA GLN A 275 5.02 9.96 0.66
C GLN A 275 3.55 9.77 0.26
N TYR A 276 2.90 8.74 0.80
CA TYR A 276 1.60 8.29 0.28
C TYR A 276 0.41 8.71 1.13
N ALA A 277 0.56 8.85 2.45
CA ALA A 277 -0.54 9.21 3.34
C ALA A 277 -0.56 10.71 3.67
N LEU A 278 0.61 11.28 3.99
CA LEU A 278 0.73 12.70 4.35
C LEU A 278 1.06 13.60 3.16
N HIS A 279 1.60 13.03 2.08
CA HIS A 279 2.12 13.75 0.91
C HIS A 279 3.17 14.82 1.26
N LEU A 280 4.09 14.45 2.16
CA LEU A 280 5.19 15.29 2.62
C LEU A 280 6.54 14.66 2.27
N SER A 281 7.57 15.50 2.24
CA SER A 281 8.98 15.12 2.12
C SER A 281 9.76 15.58 3.35
N VAL A 282 10.99 15.07 3.51
CA VAL A 282 11.93 15.61 4.51
C VAL A 282 12.20 17.09 4.19
N GLY A 283 12.04 17.95 5.18
CA GLY A 283 12.08 19.41 5.07
C GLY A 283 10.71 20.10 5.02
N ASP A 284 9.63 19.36 4.78
CA ASP A 284 8.28 19.93 4.78
C ASP A 284 7.70 20.03 6.21
N ASP A 285 6.72 20.91 6.36
CA ASP A 285 6.01 21.15 7.62
C ASP A 285 4.61 20.52 7.60
N PHE A 286 4.27 19.81 8.68
CA PHE A 286 2.91 19.37 9.00
C PHE A 286 2.33 20.24 10.10
N VAL A 287 1.07 20.66 9.98
CA VAL A 287 0.41 21.51 10.99
C VAL A 287 -0.65 20.69 11.72
N LEU A 288 -0.35 20.31 12.96
CA LEU A 288 -1.31 19.74 13.90
C LEU A 288 -2.31 20.81 14.36
N ASN A 289 -3.53 20.38 14.69
CA ASN A 289 -4.58 21.24 15.22
C ASN A 289 -4.87 22.48 14.35
N ARG A 290 -4.72 22.35 13.02
CA ARG A 290 -4.84 23.44 12.04
C ARG A 290 -6.14 24.24 12.13
N ASP A 291 -7.22 23.57 12.52
CA ASP A 291 -8.57 24.17 12.61
C ASP A 291 -8.89 24.72 14.02
N THR A 292 -7.90 24.81 14.91
CA THR A 292 -8.05 25.28 16.30
C THR A 292 -7.27 26.57 16.56
N ASP A 293 -7.45 27.17 17.74
CA ASP A 293 -6.74 28.39 18.17
C ASP A 293 -5.25 28.17 18.51
N ASN A 294 -4.76 26.93 18.53
CA ASN A 294 -3.36 26.61 18.83
C ASN A 294 -2.77 25.60 17.82
N PRO A 295 -2.45 26.05 16.60
CA PRO A 295 -1.80 25.20 15.61
C PRO A 295 -0.35 24.92 16.01
N ILE A 296 0.07 23.65 15.88
CA ILE A 296 1.43 23.21 16.20
C ILE A 296 2.12 22.78 14.91
N THR A 297 3.25 23.40 14.60
CA THR A 297 4.03 23.07 13.41
C THR A 297 5.06 22.00 13.72
N LEU A 298 4.96 20.87 13.03
CA LEU A 298 5.92 19.78 13.04
C LEU A 298 6.75 19.82 11.75
N ARG A 299 8.07 19.97 11.86
CA ARG A 299 8.98 19.94 10.70
C ARG A 299 9.57 18.55 10.52
N VAL A 300 9.42 17.97 9.34
CA VAL A 300 9.95 16.63 9.05
C VAL A 300 11.47 16.70 8.88
N VAL A 301 12.23 16.23 9.86
CA VAL A 301 13.71 16.33 9.87
C VAL A 301 14.40 15.07 9.35
N ALA A 302 13.73 13.92 9.40
CA ALA A 302 14.22 12.68 8.82
C ALA A 302 13.06 11.71 8.50
N SER A 303 13.34 10.74 7.63
CA SER A 303 12.41 9.68 7.28
C SER A 303 13.02 8.30 7.48
N LEU A 304 12.30 7.41 8.16
CA LEU A 304 12.71 6.02 8.38
C LEU A 304 12.49 5.18 7.11
N SER A 305 13.34 4.18 6.91
CA SER A 305 13.21 3.21 5.82
C SER A 305 12.39 2.01 6.27
N ASP A 306 11.18 1.88 5.73
CA ASP A 306 10.35 0.68 5.82
C ASP A 306 10.15 0.19 7.28
N SER A 307 9.75 1.13 8.15
CA SER A 307 9.77 0.95 9.60
C SER A 307 8.44 0.47 10.19
N ILE A 308 8.48 -0.04 11.42
CA ILE A 308 7.28 -0.41 12.21
C ILE A 308 6.44 0.81 12.62
N PHE A 309 6.96 2.03 12.47
CA PHE A 309 6.28 3.28 12.82
C PHE A 309 5.48 3.85 11.65
N GLN A 310 5.00 2.99 10.74
CA GLN A 310 4.07 3.40 9.70
C GLN A 310 2.78 3.92 10.32
N GLY A 311 2.40 5.13 9.94
CA GLY A 311 1.23 5.83 10.47
C GLY A 311 1.47 6.67 11.73
N GLU A 312 2.70 6.74 12.23
CA GLU A 312 3.08 7.48 13.43
C GLU A 312 3.98 8.68 13.10
N LEU A 313 3.81 9.78 13.84
CA LEU A 313 4.76 10.89 13.87
C LEU A 313 5.57 10.85 15.17
N LEU A 314 6.89 10.82 15.08
CA LEU A 314 7.79 10.76 16.22
C LEU A 314 8.37 12.13 16.54
N ILE A 315 8.24 12.58 17.79
CA ILE A 315 8.84 13.83 18.32
C ILE A 315 9.66 13.51 19.58
N SER A 316 10.55 14.40 20.03
CA SER A 316 11.28 14.15 21.30
C SER A 316 10.33 14.15 22.51
N GLU A 317 10.70 13.42 23.56
CA GLU A 317 9.94 13.41 24.82
C GLU A 317 9.82 14.79 25.48
N GLU A 318 10.78 15.68 25.25
CA GLU A 318 10.75 17.05 25.76
C GLU A 318 9.71 17.93 25.05
N ASN A 319 9.48 17.68 23.76
CA ASN A 319 8.52 18.43 22.95
C ASN A 319 7.09 17.85 22.97
N PHE A 320 6.86 16.74 23.67
CA PHE A 320 5.57 16.04 23.75
C PHE A 320 4.63 16.61 24.82
#